data_AF-A0A243Q850-F1
#
_entry.id   AF-A0A243Q850-F1
#
_cell.length_a   1.000
_cell.length_b   1.000
_cell.length_c   1.000
_cell.angle_alpha   90.00
_cell.angle_beta   90.00
_cell.angle_gamma   90.00
#
_symmetry.space_group_name_H-M   'P 1'
#
loop_
_entity.id
_entity.type
_entity.pdbx_description
1 polymer ?
#
loop_
_entity_poly.entity_id
_entity_poly.type
_entity_poly.pdbx_seq_one_letter_code
_entity_poly.pdbx_strand_id
1 'polypeptide(L)'
;MIVPNNHEYGILEAFATFQKNPGVPGLDLPGLKPHLLAQGYGATGLVASTAAQVRCALAEAWDRPGPTVIEVPINAATPPLV
;
A
#
# COMPACT_ATOMS: atom_id res chain seq x y z
N MET A 1 0.69 -2.45 -11.28
CA MET A 1 -0.07 -2.57 -10.02
C MET A 1 0.38 -1.48 -9.08
N ILE A 2 -0.54 -0.72 -8.51
CA ILE A 2 -0.25 0.26 -7.47
C ILE A 2 -0.69 -0.35 -6.14
N VAL A 3 0.18 -0.29 -5.13
CA VAL A 3 -0.11 -0.80 -3.78
C VAL A 3 0.00 0.35 -2.79
N PRO A 4 -1.13 0.94 -2.36
CA PRO A 4 -1.15 1.82 -1.21
C PRO A 4 -0.71 1.03 0.03
N ASN A 5 0.37 1.45 0.68
CA ASN A 5 0.92 0.79 1.85
C ASN A 5 0.79 1.72 3.06
N ASN A 6 -0.18 1.42 3.93
CA ASN A 6 -0.37 2.05 5.23
C ASN A 6 0.09 1.14 6.38
N HIS A 7 0.64 -0.05 6.10
CA HIS A 7 1.03 -1.05 7.08
C HIS A 7 -0.09 -1.58 7.98
N GLU A 8 -1.35 -1.46 7.58
CA GLU A 8 -2.50 -1.82 8.43
C GLU A 8 -3.69 -2.34 7.60
N TYR A 9 -4.51 -3.20 8.20
CA TYR A 9 -5.88 -3.43 7.73
C TYR A 9 -6.82 -2.28 8.13
N GLY A 10 -6.57 -1.08 7.59
CA GLY A 10 -7.21 0.16 8.06
C GLY A 10 -8.75 0.14 8.12
N ILE A 11 -9.42 -0.50 7.15
CA ILE A 11 -10.89 -0.61 7.17
C ILE A 11 -11.39 -1.44 8.37
N LEU A 12 -10.67 -2.50 8.75
CA LEU A 12 -11.04 -3.33 9.89
C LEU A 12 -10.82 -2.58 11.22
N GLU A 13 -9.78 -1.76 11.31
CA GLU A 13 -9.54 -0.87 12.46
C GLU A 13 -10.65 0.18 12.59
N ALA A 14 -11.08 0.78 11.47
CA ALA A 14 -12.20 1.71 11.45
C ALA A 14 -13.52 1.04 11.91
N PHE A 15 -13.77 -0.20 11.49
CA PHE A 15 -14.92 -0.99 11.94
C PHE A 15 -14.83 -1.37 13.43
N ALA A 16 -13.65 -1.73 13.92
CA ALA A 16 -13.43 -2.06 15.33
C ALA A 16 -13.78 -0.86 16.23
N THR A 17 -13.32 0.33 15.83
CA THR A 17 -13.67 1.59 16.50
C THR A 17 -15.17 1.87 16.45
N PHE A 18 -15.79 1.76 15.27
CA PHE A 18 -17.23 1.97 15.09
C PHE A 18 -18.09 1.03 15.97
N GLN A 19 -17.69 -0.24 16.06
CA GLN A 19 -18.37 -1.26 16.89
C GLN A 19 -18.04 -1.15 18.39
N LYS A 20 -17.28 -0.14 18.82
CA LYS A 20 -16.81 0.04 20.21
C LYS A 20 -16.02 -1.16 20.74
N ASN A 21 -15.29 -1.83 19.85
CA ASN A 21 -14.43 -2.96 20.18
C ASN A 21 -12.98 -2.69 19.75
N PRO A 22 -12.30 -1.69 20.35
CA PRO A 22 -10.92 -1.37 20.00
C PRO A 22 -9.95 -2.47 20.44
N GLY A 23 -8.78 -2.54 19.80
CA GLY A 23 -7.71 -3.48 20.18
C GLY A 23 -7.89 -4.89 19.61
N VAL A 24 -8.55 -5.02 18.46
CA VAL A 24 -8.64 -6.30 17.74
C VAL A 24 -7.22 -6.70 17.31
N PRO A 25 -6.75 -7.91 17.67
CA PRO A 25 -5.40 -8.35 17.31
C PRO A 25 -5.28 -8.64 15.81
N GLY A 26 -4.09 -8.45 15.26
CA GLY A 26 -3.75 -8.84 13.88
C GLY A 26 -4.15 -7.81 12.81
N LEU A 27 -4.38 -6.56 13.20
CA LEU A 27 -4.70 -5.47 12.26
C LEU A 27 -3.45 -4.75 11.73
N ASP A 28 -2.32 -4.84 12.43
CA ASP A 28 -1.03 -4.33 11.98
C ASP A 28 -0.37 -5.29 10.98
N LEU A 29 0.18 -4.73 9.90
CA LEU A 29 0.90 -5.43 8.83
C LEU A 29 2.34 -4.88 8.67
N PRO A 30 3.18 -4.96 9.73
CA PRO A 30 4.53 -4.45 9.67
C PRO A 30 5.41 -5.29 8.72
N GLY A 31 6.36 -4.63 8.06
CA GLY A 31 7.41 -5.29 7.28
C GLY A 31 7.01 -5.79 5.89
N LEU A 32 5.74 -5.64 5.49
CA LEU A 32 5.33 -5.94 4.11
C LEU A 32 5.96 -4.91 3.15
N LYS A 33 6.74 -5.41 2.19
CA LYS A 33 7.42 -4.62 1.15
C LYS A 33 7.02 -5.13 -0.25
N PRO A 34 5.84 -4.74 -0.77
CA PRO A 34 5.34 -5.18 -2.07
C PRO A 34 6.34 -5.03 -3.22
N HIS A 35 7.14 -3.95 -3.24
CA HIS A 35 8.16 -3.76 -4.27
C HIS A 35 9.22 -4.88 -4.27
N LEU A 36 9.64 -5.37 -3.09
CA LEU A 36 10.63 -6.46 -3.00
C LEU A 36 10.01 -7.80 -3.40
N LEU A 37 8.73 -8.04 -3.07
CA LEU A 37 8.03 -9.23 -3.53
C LEU A 37 7.98 -9.26 -5.06
N ALA A 38 7.64 -8.14 -5.70
CA ALA A 38 7.65 -8.04 -7.15
C ALA A 38 9.02 -8.39 -7.76
N GLN A 39 10.09 -7.84 -7.20
CA GLN A 39 11.46 -8.14 -7.63
C GLN A 39 11.80 -9.63 -7.46
N GLY A 40 11.42 -10.24 -6.32
CA GLY A 40 11.61 -11.67 -6.06
C GLY A 40 10.87 -12.58 -7.05
N TYR A 41 9.73 -12.13 -7.58
CA TYR A 41 8.98 -12.83 -8.62
C TYR A 41 9.42 -12.46 -10.06
N GLY A 42 10.50 -11.69 -10.23
CA GLY A 42 11.02 -11.30 -11.54
C GLY A 42 10.26 -10.14 -12.21
N ALA A 43 9.37 -9.46 -11.49
CA ALA A 43 8.70 -8.25 -11.95
C ALA A 43 9.50 -6.99 -11.59
N THR A 44 9.18 -5.87 -12.23
CA THR A 44 9.69 -4.58 -11.77
C THR A 44 8.99 -4.19 -10.46
N GLY A 45 9.76 -3.83 -9.44
CA GLY A 45 9.23 -3.30 -8.18
C GLY A 45 9.94 -2.01 -7.77
N LEU A 46 9.18 -0.97 -7.43
CA LEU A 46 9.72 0.31 -6.96
C LEU A 46 8.82 0.98 -5.92
N VAL A 47 9.37 1.98 -5.22
CA VAL A 47 8.64 2.79 -4.23
C VAL A 47 8.48 4.22 -4.76
N ALA A 48 7.28 4.78 -4.63
CA ALA A 48 6.99 6.17 -4.97
C ALA A 48 6.30 6.86 -3.78
N SER A 49 7.03 7.74 -3.07
CA SER A 49 6.58 8.37 -1.82
C SER A 49 5.92 9.73 -2.01
N THR A 50 5.79 10.20 -3.26
CA THR A 50 5.17 11.48 -3.58
C THR A 50 4.26 11.34 -4.78
N ALA A 51 3.22 12.17 -4.87
CA ALA A 51 2.32 12.17 -6.02
C ALA A 51 3.06 12.40 -7.35
N ALA A 52 4.13 13.20 -7.35
CA ALA A 52 4.97 13.40 -8.53
C ALA A 52 5.72 12.12 -8.94
N GLN A 53 6.33 11.41 -7.97
CA GLN A 53 6.98 10.13 -8.23
C GLN A 53 5.98 9.06 -8.70
N VAL A 54 4.77 9.03 -8.15
CA VAL A 54 3.72 8.09 -8.58
C VAL A 54 3.38 8.32 -10.05
N ARG A 55 3.20 9.59 -10.46
CA ARG A 55 2.92 9.93 -11.88
C ARG A 55 4.08 9.54 -12.79
N CYS A 56 5.32 9.85 -12.38
CA CYS A 56 6.52 9.50 -13.14
C CYS A 56 6.65 7.98 -13.32
N ALA A 57 6.56 7.23 -12.22
CA ALA A 57 6.66 5.78 -12.22
C ALA A 57 5.53 5.12 -13.03
N LEU A 58 4.32 5.68 -13.02
CA LEU A 58 3.22 5.16 -13.82
C LEU A 58 3.48 5.35 -15.31
N ALA A 59 4.00 6.52 -15.72
CA ALA A 59 4.36 6.77 -17.11
C ALA A 59 5.47 5.81 -17.58
N GLU A 60 6.54 5.67 -16.79
CA GLU A 60 7.63 4.74 -17.10
C GLU A 60 7.18 3.27 -17.12
N ALA A 61 6.27 2.88 -16.23
CA ALA A 61 5.72 1.53 -16.17
C ALA A 61 4.85 1.21 -17.40
N TRP A 62 4.23 2.22 -18.00
CA TRP A 62 3.38 2.05 -19.19
C TRP A 62 4.18 1.66 -20.44
N ASP A 63 5.38 2.24 -20.58
CA ASP A 63 6.26 2.00 -21.72
C ASP A 63 7.20 0.79 -21.52
N ARG A 64 7.23 0.24 -20.29
CA ARG A 64 8.09 -0.89 -19.95
C ARG A 64 7.44 -2.23 -20.30
N PRO A 65 8.17 -3.17 -20.93
CA PRO A 65 7.68 -4.53 -21.09
C PRO A 65 7.62 -5.25 -19.74
N GLY A 66 6.48 -5.90 -19.47
CA GLY A 66 6.27 -6.75 -18.31
C GLY A 66 5.59 -6.07 -17.11
N PRO A 67 5.25 -6.84 -16.07
CA PRO A 67 4.52 -6.31 -14.92
C PRO A 67 5.40 -5.41 -14.06
N THR A 68 4.80 -4.32 -13.58
CA THR A 68 5.41 -3.39 -12.64
C THR A 68 4.54 -3.23 -11.40
N VAL A 69 5.14 -3.30 -10.22
CA VAL A 69 4.54 -2.99 -8.91
C VAL A 69 5.12 -1.69 -8.39
N ILE A 70 4.25 -0.74 -8.08
CA ILE A 70 4.58 0.55 -7.50
C ILE A 70 4.01 0.56 -6.09
N GLU A 71 4.87 0.47 -5.09
CA GLU A 71 4.51 0.66 -3.70
C GLU A 71 4.40 2.16 -3.40
N VAL A 72 3.28 2.56 -2.81
CA VAL A 72 2.99 3.95 -2.47
C VAL A 72 2.73 4.03 -0.98
N PRO A 73 3.72 4.44 -0.18
CA PRO A 73 3.50 4.73 1.23
C PRO A 73 2.43 5.80 1.39
N ILE A 74 1.43 5.52 2.21
CA ILE A 74 0.34 6.46 2.52
C ILE A 74 0.22 6.64 4.04
N ASN A 75 -0.46 7.70 4.45
CA ASN A 75 -0.79 7.90 5.85
C ASN A 75 -1.76 6.80 6.32
N ALA A 76 -1.51 6.24 7.50
CA ALA A 76 -2.37 5.24 8.14
C ALA A 76 -3.70 5.80 8.67
N ALA A 77 -3.82 7.13 8.77
CA ALA A 77 -5.05 7.79 9.19
C ALA A 77 -6.24 7.30 8.35
N THR A 78 -7.17 6.62 9.01
CA THR A 78 -8.37 6.08 8.38
C THR A 78 -9.56 6.98 8.69
N PRO A 79 -10.37 7.41 7.70
CA PRO A 79 -11.54 8.23 7.94
C PRO A 79 -12.53 7.51 8.87
N PRO A 80 -13.23 8.23 9.76
CA PRO A 80 -14.25 7.62 10.60
C PRO A 80 -15.43 7.12 9.75
N LEU A 81 -16.00 5.99 10.16
CA LEU A 81 -17.26 5.50 9.60
C LEU A 81 -18.40 6.34 10.19
N VAL A 82 -19.22 6.92 9.31
CA VAL A 82 -20.39 7.75 9.67
C VAL A 82 -21.59 6.92 10.06
#